data_AF-A0A379ATP5-F1
#
_entry.id   AF-A0A379ATP5-F1
#
_cell.length_a   1.000
_cell.length_b   1.000
_cell.length_c   1.000
_cell.angle_alpha   90.00
_cell.angle_beta   90.00
_cell.angle_gamma   90.00
#
_symmetry.space_group_name_H-M   'P 1'
#
loop_
_entity.id
_entity.type
_entity.pdbx_description
1 polymer ?
#
loop_
_entity_poly.entity_id
_entity_poly.type
_entity_poly.pdbx_seq_one_letter_code
_entity_poly.pdbx_strand_id
1 'polypeptide(L)'
;MNQIERPAVIPGKQNRRFDVTLLINGLPIIQLELKADAHSVDEALNQMEQYIKEQQYQGIFSTVQILVGMTPHNARYMANTHGRLF
;
A
#
# COMPACT_ATOMS: atom_id res chain seq x y z
N MET A 1 -10.69 -13.49 -5.66
CA MET A 1 -10.47 -12.15 -5.07
C MET A 1 -9.69 -11.33 -6.08
N ASN A 2 -10.20 -10.15 -6.48
CA ASN A 2 -9.58 -9.31 -7.51
C ASN A 2 -8.48 -8.41 -6.92
N GLN A 3 -7.41 -9.04 -6.40
CA GLN A 3 -6.26 -8.31 -5.88
C GLN A 3 -5.28 -7.98 -7.00
N ILE A 4 -4.59 -6.85 -6.87
CA ILE A 4 -3.63 -6.39 -7.88
C ILE A 4 -2.26 -6.98 -7.54
N GLU A 5 -1.70 -7.77 -8.46
CA GLU A 5 -0.32 -8.23 -8.37
C GLU A 5 0.62 -7.27 -9.10
N ARG A 6 1.71 -6.91 -8.43
CA ARG A 6 2.78 -6.05 -8.93
C ARG A 6 4.06 -6.89 -9.01
N PRO A 7 4.74 -6.92 -10.16
CA PRO A 7 6.02 -7.59 -10.27
C PRO A 7 7.05 -6.93 -9.36
N ALA A 8 8.01 -7.71 -8.86
CA ALA A 8 9.15 -7.16 -8.13
C ALA A 8 9.89 -6.12 -8.99
N VAL A 9 10.07 -4.92 -8.44
CA VAL A 9 10.82 -3.85 -9.11
C VAL A 9 12.33 -3.99 -8.82
N ILE A 10 12.68 -4.42 -7.60
CA ILE A 10 14.06 -4.62 -7.17
C ILE A 10 14.44 -6.11 -7.35
N PRO A 11 15.56 -6.43 -8.02
CA PRO A 11 16.04 -7.81 -8.15
C PRO A 11 16.20 -8.51 -6.79
N GLY A 12 15.75 -9.77 -6.72
CA GLY A 12 15.79 -10.57 -5.48
C GLY A 12 14.65 -10.29 -4.49
N LYS A 13 13.74 -9.35 -4.78
CA LYS A 13 12.48 -9.20 -4.04
C LYS A 13 11.37 -10.03 -4.66
N GLN A 14 10.33 -10.30 -3.86
CA GLN A 14 9.13 -11.00 -4.30
C GLN A 14 8.13 -10.05 -4.93
N ASN A 15 7.28 -10.58 -5.81
CA ASN A 15 6.09 -9.87 -6.29
C ASN A 15 5.23 -9.43 -5.11
N ARG A 16 4.57 -8.28 -5.26
CA ARG A 16 3.70 -7.72 -4.24
C ARG A 16 2.26 -7.86 -4.65
N ARG A 17 1.40 -8.11 -3.66
CA ARG A 17 -0.03 -8.22 -3.83
C ARG A 17 -0.67 -7.15 -2.97
N PHE A 18 -1.36 -6.24 -3.63
CA PHE A 18 -2.11 -5.17 -2.99
C PHE A 18 -3.50 -5.66 -2.64
N ASP A 19 -3.92 -5.44 -1.39
CA ASP A 19 -5.20 -5.94 -0.92
C ASP A 19 -6.37 -5.25 -1.59
N VAL A 20 -6.47 -3.92 -1.42
CA VAL A 20 -7.55 -3.12 -2.02
C VAL A 20 -6.98 -1.79 -2.52
N THR A 21 -7.24 -1.48 -3.78
CA THR A 21 -6.92 -0.18 -4.37
C THR A 21 -8.21 0.51 -4.80
N LEU A 22 -8.49 1.70 -4.27
CA LEU A 22 -9.62 2.50 -4.70
C LEU A 22 -9.21 3.40 -5.86
N LEU A 23 -9.93 3.25 -6.96
CA LEU A 23 -9.74 4.06 -8.15
C LEU A 23 -10.70 5.24 -8.11
N ILE A 24 -10.21 6.44 -8.40
CA ILE A 24 -11.03 7.63 -8.63
C ILE A 24 -10.85 7.99 -10.10
N ASN A 25 -11.94 7.94 -10.87
CA ASN A 25 -11.92 8.13 -12.32
C ASN A 25 -10.91 7.23 -13.04
N GLY A 26 -10.73 5.99 -12.56
CA GLY A 26 -9.81 5.01 -13.12
C GLY A 26 -8.35 5.14 -12.66
N LEU A 27 -7.99 6.18 -11.91
CA LEU A 27 -6.65 6.35 -11.35
C LEU A 27 -6.58 5.80 -9.92
N PRO A 28 -5.51 5.06 -9.55
CA PRO A 28 -5.34 4.57 -8.19
C PRO A 28 -4.97 5.73 -7.26
N ILE A 29 -5.87 6.09 -6.35
CA ILE A 29 -5.66 7.22 -5.42
C ILE A 29 -5.42 6.73 -4.00
N ILE A 30 -6.10 5.65 -3.58
CA ILE A 30 -6.03 5.15 -2.21
C ILE A 30 -5.63 3.69 -2.23
N GLN A 31 -4.55 3.35 -1.53
CA GLN A 31 -4.14 1.97 -1.28
C GLN A 31 -4.49 1.59 0.16
N LEU A 32 -5.18 0.47 0.33
CA LEU A 32 -5.49 -0.11 1.63
C LEU A 32 -4.73 -1.41 1.79
N GLU A 33 -4.16 -1.60 2.99
CA GLU A 33 -3.53 -2.82 3.44
C GLU A 33 -4.34 -3.36 4.64
N LEU A 34 -4.83 -4.58 4.52
CA LEU A 34 -5.78 -5.17 5.48
C LEU A 34 -5.09 -6.20 6.36
N LYS A 35 -5.46 -6.20 7.63
CA LYS A 35 -4.97 -7.15 8.63
C LYS A 35 -6.12 -7.82 9.35
N ALA A 36 -5.93 -9.09 9.69
CA ALA A 36 -6.90 -9.82 10.51
C ALA A 36 -6.87 -9.30 11.96
N ASP A 37 -7.88 -9.65 12.73
CA ASP A 37 -8.09 -9.11 14.08
C ASP A 37 -6.93 -9.34 15.06
N ALA A 38 -6.23 -10.47 14.92
CA ALA A 38 -5.07 -10.82 15.75
C ALA A 38 -3.81 -9.99 15.44
N HIS A 39 -3.83 -9.13 14.41
CA HIS A 39 -2.69 -8.34 13.98
C HIS A 39 -2.87 -6.87 14.30
N SER A 40 -1.75 -6.18 14.49
CA SER A 40 -1.77 -4.74 14.72
C SER A 40 -1.90 -3.97 13.40
N VAL A 41 -2.54 -2.80 13.47
CA VAL A 41 -2.58 -1.86 12.33
C VAL A 41 -1.18 -1.38 11.93
N ASP A 42 -0.21 -1.41 12.85
CA ASP A 42 1.17 -1.00 12.60
C ASP A 42 1.89 -1.97 11.66
N GLU A 43 1.51 -3.25 11.63
CA GLU A 43 2.01 -4.19 10.62
C GLU A 43 1.60 -3.79 9.21
N ALA A 44 0.39 -3.25 9.04
CA ALA A 44 -0.05 -2.72 7.75
C ALA A 44 0.76 -1.48 7.35
N LEU A 45 1.03 -0.57 8.30
CA LEU A 45 1.87 0.61 8.06
C LEU A 45 3.30 0.21 7.66
N ASN A 46 3.91 -0.73 8.39
CA ASN A 46 5.25 -1.26 8.09
C ASN A 46 5.32 -1.90 6.70
N GLN A 47 4.28 -2.63 6.30
CA GLN A 47 4.19 -3.22 4.97
C GLN A 47 4.09 -2.16 3.88
N MET A 48 3.35 -1.08 4.11
CA MET A 48 3.27 0.04 3.17
C MET A 48 4.60 0.79 3.06
N GLU A 49 5.33 1.00 4.16
CA GLU A 49 6.71 1.53 4.09
C GLU A 49 7.63 0.64 3.26
N GLN A 50 7.51 -0.68 3.41
CA GLN A 50 8.29 -1.63 2.61
C GLN A 50 7.96 -1.50 1.12
N TYR A 51 6.69 -1.31 0.76
CA TYR A 51 6.27 -1.10 -0.63
C TYR A 51 6.80 0.21 -1.23
N ILE A 52 6.88 1.27 -0.43
CA ILE A 52 7.54 2.52 -0.84
C ILE A 52 9.03 2.26 -1.11
N LYS A 53 9.74 1.62 -0.16
CA LYS A 53 11.17 1.29 -0.30
C LYS A 53 11.46 0.36 -1.49
N GLU A 54 10.51 -0.52 -1.81
CA GLU A 54 10.57 -1.43 -2.95
C GLU A 54 10.02 -0.84 -4.25
N GLN A 55 9.78 0.48 -4.27
CA GLN A 55 9.37 1.24 -5.45
C GLN A 55 8.10 0.72 -6.11
N GLN A 56 7.18 0.16 -5.33
CA GLN A 56 5.97 -0.48 -5.84
C GLN A 56 4.94 0.54 -6.37
N TYR A 57 4.98 1.79 -5.92
CA TYR A 57 4.09 2.87 -6.36
C TYR A 57 4.68 3.64 -7.57
N GLN A 58 4.89 2.93 -8.68
CA GLN A 58 5.38 3.47 -9.96
C GLN A 58 4.38 3.27 -11.09
N GLY A 59 4.61 3.94 -12.23
CA GLY A 59 3.69 3.90 -13.37
C GLY A 59 2.34 4.51 -13.01
N ILE A 60 1.23 3.85 -13.35
CA ILE A 60 -0.11 4.34 -12.97
C ILE A 60 -0.29 4.43 -11.45
N PHE A 61 0.42 3.62 -10.65
CA PHE A 61 0.37 3.66 -9.19
C PHE A 61 1.14 4.82 -8.56
N SER A 62 1.87 5.61 -9.35
CA SER A 62 2.47 6.85 -8.86
C SER A 62 1.42 7.90 -8.46
N THR A 63 0.15 7.72 -8.87
CA THR A 63 -0.96 8.59 -8.47
C THR A 63 -1.49 8.31 -7.07
N VAL A 64 -1.04 7.24 -6.39
CA VAL A 64 -1.50 6.94 -5.02
C VAL A 64 -1.13 8.08 -4.09
N GLN A 65 -2.13 8.67 -3.44
CA GLN A 65 -1.98 9.82 -2.53
C GLN A 65 -2.18 9.44 -1.07
N ILE A 66 -3.01 8.44 -0.78
CA ILE A 66 -3.39 8.05 0.58
C ILE A 66 -3.11 6.56 0.78
N LEU A 67 -2.44 6.25 1.88
CA LEU A 67 -2.12 4.90 2.33
C LEU A 67 -2.91 4.64 3.61
N VAL A 68 -3.66 3.54 3.65
CA VAL A 68 -4.52 3.18 4.79
C VAL A 68 -4.16 1.78 5.28
N GLY A 69 -3.81 1.67 6.56
CA GLY A 69 -3.69 0.39 7.24
C GLY A 69 -4.95 0.14 8.06
N MET A 70 -5.53 -1.06 7.99
CA MET A 70 -6.79 -1.35 8.67
C MET A 70 -6.85 -2.77 9.23
N THR A 71 -7.39 -2.90 10.45
CA THR A 71 -7.92 -4.13 11.05
C THR A 71 -9.44 -4.01 11.15
N PRO A 72 -10.20 -5.06 11.55
CA PRO A 72 -11.65 -4.95 11.74
C PRO A 72 -12.08 -3.88 12.75
N HIS A 73 -11.18 -3.46 13.65
CA HIS A 73 -11.50 -2.59 14.78
C HIS A 73 -10.69 -1.29 14.80
N ASN A 74 -9.74 -1.10 13.89
CA ASN A 74 -8.89 0.09 13.86
C ASN A 74 -8.45 0.43 12.43
N ALA A 75 -8.38 1.71 12.10
CA ALA A 75 -7.87 2.21 10.84
C ALA A 75 -6.93 3.39 11.08
N ARG A 76 -5.78 3.39 10.40
CA ARG A 76 -4.81 4.50 10.37
C ARG A 76 -4.53 4.86 8.93
N TYR A 77 -4.32 6.14 8.65
CA TYR A 77 -4.01 6.62 7.31
C TYR A 77 -2.86 7.62 7.32
N MET A 78 -2.13 7.66 6.21
CA MET A 78 -1.05 8.62 5.99
C MET A 78 -1.03 9.07 4.53
N ALA A 79 -0.47 10.26 4.30
CA ALA A 79 -0.21 10.73 2.94
C ALA A 79 0.98 9.96 2.34
N ASN A 80 0.88 9.60 1.06
CA ASN A 80 1.99 9.04 0.28
C ASN A 80 2.93 10.17 -0.17
N THR A 81 3.60 10.80 0.78
CA THR A 81 4.51 11.90 0.48
C THR A 81 5.81 11.37 -0.08
N HIS A 82 6.17 11.79 -1.30
CA HIS A 82 7.49 11.59 -1.89
C HIS A 82 8.60 12.35 -1.12
N GLY A 83 8.20 13.23 -0.19
CA GLY A 83 9.08 13.89 0.75
C GLY A 83 9.28 13.02 1.98
N ARG A 84 10.47 12.42 2.07
CA ARG A 84 11.25 12.21 3.30
C ARG A 84 10.44 12.44 4.59
N LEU A 85 9.91 11.36 5.15
CA LEU A 85 9.46 11.34 6.54
C LEU A 85 10.72 11.34 7.42
N PHE A 86 11.17 12.56 7.75
CA PHE A 86 12.34 12.94 8.58
C PHE A 86 13.74 12.76 7.94
#